data_AF-A0ABD1DZ43-F1
#
_entry.id   AF-A0ABD1DZ43-F1
#
_cell.length_a   1.000
_cell.length_b   1.000
_cell.length_c   1.000
_cell.angle_alpha   90.00
_cell.angle_beta   90.00
_cell.angle_gamma   90.00
#
_symmetry.space_group_name_H-M   'P 1'
#
loop_
_entity.id
_entity.type
_entity.pdbx_description
1 polymer ?
#
loop_
_entity_poly.entity_id
_entity_poly.type
_entity_poly.pdbx_seq_one_letter_code
_entity_poly.pdbx_strand_id
1 'polypeptide(L)'
;MESVFEKYSDSIVRCEYNNYLPISKLNLNNVNKRTVFKIDEGDRFLLVKNAKYDIYGKYIHKLDGQNYGANANVRLIDNFVAHLFSHIEVKKHNKLLDEIEYPGQASTVKGTVSFSLDNNGPTINSGFQSRFTGGGNFQAVDVKVPIYRGGFEITFTRNNDNDALYKWAVKKNDGTLDESTKPYDGKIVIEELLIRIPIIEYDDIAKVQLINELKNIISTKSI
;
A
#
# COMPACT_ATOMS: atom_id res chain seq x y z
N MET A 1 -8.25 23.82 -0.30
CA MET A 1 -7.06 23.31 0.42
C MET A 1 -6.02 22.90 -0.60
N GLU A 2 -6.38 22.13 -1.62
CA GLU A 2 -5.53 21.84 -2.80
C GLU A 2 -5.02 23.11 -3.51
N SER A 3 -5.91 24.05 -3.81
CA SER A 3 -5.58 25.35 -4.42
C SER A 3 -4.55 26.20 -3.64
N VAL A 4 -4.41 25.97 -2.33
CA VAL A 4 -3.43 26.68 -1.50
C VAL A 4 -2.05 26.12 -1.75
N PHE A 5 -1.90 24.80 -1.82
CA PHE A 5 -0.61 24.16 -2.08
C PHE A 5 -0.12 24.42 -3.51
N GLU A 6 -1.01 24.47 -4.49
CA GLU A 6 -0.68 24.76 -5.89
C GLU A 6 -0.02 26.13 -6.06
N LYS A 7 -0.49 27.14 -5.31
CA LYS A 7 0.08 28.50 -5.31
C LYS A 7 1.57 28.52 -4.96
N TYR A 8 2.04 27.57 -4.15
CA TYR A 8 3.42 27.49 -3.69
C TYR A 8 4.24 26.39 -4.40
N SER A 9 3.72 25.80 -5.48
CA SER A 9 4.40 24.70 -6.19
C SER A 9 5.77 25.10 -6.74
N ASP A 10 5.92 26.31 -7.29
CA ASP A 10 7.19 26.82 -7.81
C ASP A 10 8.22 27.14 -6.72
N SER A 11 7.78 27.20 -5.45
CA SER A 11 8.61 27.46 -4.27
C SER A 11 9.19 26.18 -3.63
N ILE A 12 8.93 25.01 -4.22
CA ILE A 12 9.47 23.73 -3.75
C ILE A 12 10.96 23.66 -4.10
N VAL A 13 11.81 23.65 -3.07
CA VAL A 13 13.27 23.55 -3.24
C VAL A 13 13.76 22.11 -3.16
N ARG A 14 13.00 21.21 -2.53
CA ARG A 14 13.35 19.80 -2.38
C ARG A 14 12.11 18.93 -2.26
N CYS A 15 12.14 17.76 -2.89
CA CYS A 15 11.11 16.73 -2.76
C CYS A 15 11.78 15.36 -2.79
N GLU A 16 11.83 14.68 -1.64
CA GLU A 16 12.52 13.40 -1.50
C GLU A 16 11.70 12.38 -0.74
N TYR A 17 11.80 11.12 -1.16
CA TYR A 17 11.13 10.02 -0.49
C TYR A 17 11.85 9.63 0.80
N ASN A 18 11.09 9.62 1.89
CA ASN A 18 11.49 8.99 3.13
C ASN A 18 10.81 7.63 3.29
N ASN A 19 11.56 6.67 3.86
CA ASN A 19 11.07 5.32 4.14
C ASN A 19 10.66 5.22 5.61
N TYR A 20 9.50 4.62 5.85
CA TYR A 20 8.94 4.38 7.17
C TYR A 20 8.72 2.89 7.36
N LEU A 21 9.27 2.37 8.46
CA LEU A 21 9.11 0.99 8.88
C LEU A 21 7.92 0.87 9.84
N PRO A 22 7.30 -0.32 9.92
CA PRO A 22 6.26 -0.54 10.90
C PRO A 22 6.85 -0.51 12.31
N ILE A 23 6.03 -0.12 13.29
CA ILE A 23 6.42 -0.16 14.72
C ILE A 23 6.88 -1.57 15.12
N SER A 24 6.30 -2.61 14.50
CA SER A 24 6.69 -3.99 14.70
C SER A 24 6.43 -4.82 13.46
N LYS A 25 7.35 -5.75 13.15
CA LYS A 25 7.22 -6.75 12.09
C LYS A 25 6.48 -8.03 12.56
N LEU A 26 6.16 -8.16 13.85
CA LEU A 26 5.59 -9.39 14.44
C LEU A 26 4.24 -9.79 13.84
N ASN A 27 3.48 -8.83 13.32
CA ASN A 27 2.11 -9.03 12.86
C ASN A 27 1.94 -9.07 11.34
N LEU A 28 3.03 -9.02 10.57
CA LEU A 28 2.96 -8.99 9.11
C LEU A 28 2.20 -10.20 8.52
N ASN A 29 2.31 -11.36 9.15
CA ASN A 29 1.76 -12.62 8.65
C ASN A 29 0.64 -13.21 9.52
N ASN A 30 0.23 -12.51 10.59
CA ASN A 30 -0.79 -13.00 11.50
C ASN A 30 -2.16 -12.47 11.09
N VAL A 31 -3.06 -13.36 10.67
CA VAL A 31 -4.42 -12.99 10.24
C VAL A 31 -5.14 -12.18 11.32
N ASN A 32 -5.85 -11.13 10.90
CA ASN A 32 -6.57 -10.17 11.74
C ASN A 32 -5.68 -9.41 12.73
N LYS A 33 -4.36 -9.42 12.54
CA LYS A 33 -3.45 -8.56 13.30
C LYS A 33 -3.09 -7.32 12.50
N ARG A 34 -2.79 -6.26 13.25
CA ARG A 34 -2.51 -4.92 12.74
C ARG A 34 -1.01 -4.70 12.64
N THR A 35 -0.59 -4.19 11.50
CA THR A 35 0.74 -3.63 11.27
C THR A 35 0.59 -2.12 11.18
N VAL A 36 1.20 -1.42 12.14
CA VAL A 36 1.01 0.03 12.33
C VAL A 36 2.29 0.77 11.94
N PHE A 37 2.13 1.84 11.18
CA PHE A 37 3.17 2.81 10.83
C PHE A 37 2.87 4.12 11.53
N LYS A 38 3.84 4.64 12.28
CA LYS A 38 3.76 5.99 12.87
C LYS A 38 4.66 6.91 12.07
N ILE A 39 4.04 7.94 11.49
CA ILE A 39 4.74 8.90 10.64
C ILE A 39 4.66 10.26 11.33
N ASP A 40 5.80 10.67 11.87
CA ASP A 40 5.97 11.96 12.52
C ASP A 40 7.20 12.65 11.93
N GLU A 41 6.96 13.83 11.37
CA GLU A 41 7.97 14.65 10.71
C GLU A 41 7.96 16.09 11.22
N GLY A 42 7.37 16.31 12.40
CA GLY A 42 7.29 17.63 13.01
C GLY A 42 6.61 18.65 12.10
N ASP A 43 7.29 19.76 11.80
CA ASP A 43 6.80 20.86 10.97
C ASP A 43 7.12 20.71 9.46
N ARG A 44 7.37 19.48 8.99
CA ARG A 44 7.55 19.19 7.55
C ARG A 44 6.23 18.96 6.82
N PHE A 45 6.27 19.06 5.49
CA PHE A 45 5.14 18.80 4.60
C PHE A 45 5.27 17.41 3.97
N LEU A 46 4.23 16.60 4.09
CA LEU A 46 4.20 15.23 3.58
C LEU A 46 3.27 15.15 2.37
N LEU A 47 3.79 14.71 1.22
CA LEU A 47 3.02 14.55 -0.01
C LEU A 47 2.31 13.20 -0.03
N VAL A 48 1.30 13.03 0.83
CA VAL A 48 0.65 11.72 1.05
C VAL A 48 -0.07 11.20 -0.20
N LYS A 49 -0.51 12.04 -1.15
CA LYS A 49 -0.99 11.59 -2.47
C LYS A 49 0.01 10.69 -3.22
N ASN A 50 1.30 10.91 -2.98
CA ASN A 50 2.37 10.17 -3.64
C ASN A 50 2.97 9.09 -2.72
N ALA A 51 2.29 8.77 -1.60
CA ALA A 51 2.69 7.71 -0.71
C ALA A 51 2.62 6.36 -1.43
N LYS A 52 3.71 5.60 -1.34
CA LYS A 52 3.84 4.23 -1.83
C LYS A 52 4.06 3.30 -0.64
N TYR A 53 3.80 2.02 -0.81
CA TYR A 53 4.28 0.99 0.11
C TYR A 53 4.88 -0.16 -0.70
N ASP A 54 6.00 -0.67 -0.20
CA ASP A 54 6.75 -1.73 -0.86
C ASP A 54 6.58 -3.00 -0.05
N ILE A 55 6.31 -4.12 -0.73
CA ILE A 55 6.14 -5.44 -0.12
C ILE A 55 7.13 -6.41 -0.73
N TYR A 56 7.92 -7.03 0.16
CA TYR A 56 8.83 -8.11 -0.17
C TYR A 56 8.41 -9.36 0.57
N GLY A 57 8.47 -10.49 -0.11
CA GLY A 57 8.05 -11.75 0.45
C GLY A 57 8.07 -12.89 -0.55
N LYS A 58 7.54 -14.02 -0.11
CA LYS A 58 7.49 -15.27 -0.86
C LYS A 58 6.16 -15.97 -0.67
N TYR A 59 5.85 -16.90 -1.56
CA TYR A 59 4.70 -17.79 -1.42
C TYR A 59 5.20 -19.21 -1.16
N ILE A 60 4.67 -19.84 -0.11
CA ILE A 60 5.12 -21.15 0.38
C ILE A 60 3.92 -22.04 0.65
N HIS A 61 4.17 -23.34 0.77
CA HIS A 61 3.20 -24.31 1.25
C HIS A 61 2.74 -23.95 2.66
N LYS A 62 1.42 -24.02 2.89
CA LYS A 62 0.82 -23.72 4.20
C LYS A 62 1.14 -24.79 5.24
N LEU A 63 1.23 -26.06 4.82
CA LEU A 63 1.38 -27.22 5.68
C LEU A 63 2.78 -27.32 6.30
N ASP A 64 3.83 -27.24 5.47
CA ASP A 64 5.22 -27.53 5.84
C ASP A 64 6.16 -26.32 5.69
N GLY A 65 5.66 -25.20 5.14
CA GLY A 65 6.44 -23.99 4.92
C GLY A 65 7.46 -24.08 3.79
N GLN A 66 7.45 -25.15 3.00
CA GLN A 66 8.37 -25.33 1.88
C GLN A 66 8.01 -24.44 0.70
N ASN A 67 9.00 -24.11 -0.12
CA ASN A 67 8.76 -23.39 -1.37
C ASN A 67 8.01 -24.28 -2.36
N TYR A 68 7.15 -23.67 -3.17
CA TYR A 68 6.61 -24.36 -4.33
C TYR A 68 7.74 -24.67 -5.34
N GLY A 69 7.65 -25.83 -5.99
CA GLY A 69 8.54 -26.16 -7.09
C GLY A 69 8.37 -25.19 -8.27
N ALA A 70 9.43 -25.00 -9.07
CA ALA A 70 9.46 -24.04 -10.17
C ALA A 70 8.33 -24.19 -11.20
N ASN A 71 7.77 -25.40 -11.35
CA ASN A 71 6.69 -25.73 -12.29
C ASN A 71 5.37 -26.06 -11.58
N ALA A 72 5.19 -25.64 -10.33
CA ALA A 72 3.93 -25.85 -9.62
C ALA A 72 2.79 -25.06 -10.29
N ASN A 73 1.60 -25.66 -10.37
CA ASN A 73 0.39 -25.04 -10.91
C ASN A 73 -0.24 -24.04 -9.92
N VAL A 74 0.55 -23.05 -9.52
CA VAL A 74 0.18 -21.97 -8.61
C VAL A 74 0.63 -20.64 -9.21
N ARG A 75 -0.19 -19.60 -9.03
CA ARG A 75 0.17 -18.22 -9.37
C ARG A 75 -0.50 -17.26 -8.40
N LEU A 76 0.05 -16.06 -8.31
CA LEU A 76 -0.62 -14.96 -7.62
C LEU A 76 -1.81 -14.50 -8.47
N ILE A 77 -2.91 -14.13 -7.84
CA ILE A 77 -4.02 -13.51 -8.58
C ILE A 77 -3.65 -12.08 -8.98
N ASP A 78 -4.42 -11.51 -9.90
CA ASP A 78 -4.32 -10.08 -10.18
C ASP A 78 -4.59 -9.28 -8.90
N ASN A 79 -3.85 -8.19 -8.69
CA ASN A 79 -4.01 -7.32 -7.53
C ASN A 79 -3.79 -8.03 -6.16
N PHE A 80 -3.06 -9.15 -6.12
CA PHE A 80 -2.92 -9.99 -4.92
C PHE A 80 -2.48 -9.22 -3.67
N VAL A 81 -1.67 -8.17 -3.81
CA VAL A 81 -1.18 -7.39 -2.66
C VAL A 81 -2.31 -6.69 -1.91
N ALA A 82 -3.27 -6.12 -2.63
CA ALA A 82 -4.43 -5.54 -1.99
C ALA A 82 -5.26 -6.63 -1.28
N HIS A 83 -5.30 -7.85 -1.82
CA HIS A 83 -5.96 -9.00 -1.18
C HIS A 83 -5.24 -9.52 0.07
N LEU A 84 -3.96 -9.16 0.30
CA LEU A 84 -3.26 -9.49 1.53
C LEU A 84 -3.84 -8.78 2.76
N PHE A 85 -4.58 -7.70 2.57
CA PHE A 85 -5.12 -6.88 3.65
C PHE A 85 -6.64 -6.88 3.62
N SER A 86 -7.25 -6.94 4.80
CA SER A 86 -8.70 -6.86 4.95
C SER A 86 -9.16 -5.43 5.19
N HIS A 87 -8.24 -4.58 5.66
CA HIS A 87 -8.52 -3.19 6.00
C HIS A 87 -7.24 -2.37 5.98
N ILE A 88 -7.32 -1.17 5.40
CA ILE A 88 -6.28 -0.13 5.46
C ILE A 88 -6.94 1.12 6.02
N GLU A 89 -6.38 1.68 7.10
CA GLU A 89 -6.88 2.91 7.72
C GLU A 89 -5.78 3.96 7.84
N VAL A 90 -6.17 5.23 7.68
CA VAL A 90 -5.32 6.40 7.90
C VAL A 90 -5.93 7.25 8.99
N LYS A 91 -5.20 7.45 10.09
CA LYS A 91 -5.61 8.29 11.23
C LYS A 91 -4.66 9.46 11.40
N LYS A 92 -5.17 10.61 11.84
CA LYS A 92 -4.36 11.73 12.33
C LYS A 92 -4.86 12.14 13.70
N HIS A 93 -3.99 12.14 14.71
CA HIS A 93 -4.35 12.42 16.10
C HIS A 93 -5.59 11.63 16.58
N ASN A 94 -5.59 10.31 16.36
CA ASN A 94 -6.70 9.39 16.66
C ASN A 94 -8.03 9.65 15.90
N LYS A 95 -8.08 10.64 15.01
CA LYS A 95 -9.22 10.86 14.12
C LYS A 95 -9.01 10.09 12.81
N LEU A 96 -9.98 9.27 12.44
CA LEU A 96 -10.00 8.61 11.14
C LEU A 96 -10.10 9.67 10.03
N LEU A 97 -9.16 9.64 9.10
CA LEU A 97 -9.17 10.49 7.91
C LEU A 97 -9.79 9.76 6.73
N ASP A 98 -9.36 8.52 6.50
CA ASP A 98 -9.83 7.69 5.41
C ASP A 98 -9.61 6.21 5.74
N GLU A 99 -10.40 5.35 5.10
CA GLU A 99 -10.23 3.90 5.18
C GLU A 99 -10.71 3.19 3.92
N ILE A 100 -10.11 2.02 3.70
CA ILE A 100 -10.53 1.09 2.65
C ILE A 100 -10.73 -0.27 3.32
N GLU A 101 -11.98 -0.69 3.41
CA GLU A 101 -12.34 -2.07 3.71
C GLU A 101 -12.18 -2.93 2.46
N TYR A 102 -11.71 -4.17 2.65
CA TYR A 102 -11.53 -5.15 1.58
C TYR A 102 -10.78 -4.57 0.37
N PRO A 103 -9.56 -4.03 0.57
CA PRO A 103 -8.80 -3.32 -0.46
C PRO A 103 -8.57 -4.16 -1.72
N GLY A 104 -8.45 -5.48 -1.60
CA GLY A 104 -8.44 -6.41 -2.74
C GLY A 104 -9.67 -6.24 -3.64
N GLN A 105 -10.86 -6.44 -3.07
CA GLN A 105 -12.14 -6.31 -3.74
C GLN A 105 -12.37 -4.88 -4.25
N ALA A 106 -12.11 -3.88 -3.42
CA ALA A 106 -12.26 -2.47 -3.77
C ALA A 106 -11.37 -2.10 -4.96
N SER A 107 -10.11 -2.57 -4.99
CA SER A 107 -9.18 -2.29 -6.06
C SER A 107 -9.50 -3.05 -7.34
N THR A 108 -9.95 -4.31 -7.25
CA THR A 108 -10.39 -5.05 -8.44
C THR A 108 -11.59 -4.36 -9.12
N VAL A 109 -12.52 -3.80 -8.34
CA VAL A 109 -13.74 -3.15 -8.87
C VAL A 109 -13.48 -1.70 -9.31
N LYS A 110 -12.72 -0.93 -8.53
CA LYS A 110 -12.57 0.52 -8.71
C LYS A 110 -11.17 0.96 -9.15
N GLY A 111 -10.22 0.03 -9.20
CA GLY A 111 -8.83 0.32 -9.53
C GLY A 111 -8.10 1.17 -8.49
N THR A 112 -8.45 1.05 -7.21
CA THR A 112 -7.91 1.89 -6.13
C THR A 112 -6.47 1.58 -5.75
N VAL A 113 -5.93 0.42 -6.14
CA VAL A 113 -4.50 0.10 -5.97
C VAL A 113 -3.82 0.09 -7.34
N SER A 114 -2.80 0.93 -7.47
CA SER A 114 -1.93 0.94 -8.65
C SER A 114 -0.56 0.38 -8.29
N PHE A 115 0.11 -0.22 -9.26
CA PHE A 115 1.39 -0.89 -9.08
C PHE A 115 2.44 -0.26 -9.98
N SER A 116 3.71 -0.31 -9.58
CA SER A 116 4.81 0.01 -10.49
C SER A 116 5.85 -1.12 -10.51
N LEU A 117 6.29 -1.51 -11.71
CA LEU A 117 7.32 -2.55 -11.90
C LEU A 117 8.69 -2.08 -11.41
N ASP A 118 8.92 -0.78 -11.42
CA ASP A 118 10.17 -0.12 -11.04
C ASP A 118 9.89 1.11 -10.17
N ASN A 119 10.85 1.51 -9.34
CA ASN A 119 10.66 2.61 -8.38
C ASN A 119 10.18 3.93 -9.03
N ASN A 120 10.55 4.14 -10.30
CA ASN A 120 10.28 5.33 -11.09
C ASN A 120 9.31 5.06 -12.26
N GLY A 121 8.75 3.86 -12.34
CA GLY A 121 7.89 3.45 -13.45
C GLY A 121 6.50 4.05 -13.40
N PRO A 122 5.80 4.06 -14.55
CA PRO A 122 4.38 4.40 -14.59
C PRO A 122 3.61 3.45 -13.67
N THR A 123 2.74 4.03 -12.83
CA THR A 123 1.81 3.24 -12.05
C THR A 123 0.71 2.70 -12.97
N ILE A 124 0.58 1.38 -13.03
CA ILE A 124 -0.46 0.70 -13.79
C ILE A 124 -1.58 0.33 -12.81
N ASN A 125 -2.81 0.67 -13.17
CA ASN A 125 -3.97 0.30 -12.38
C ASN A 125 -4.07 -1.23 -12.28
N SER A 126 -4.14 -1.77 -11.06
CA SER A 126 -4.03 -3.21 -10.84
C SER A 126 -5.33 -3.98 -11.11
N GLY A 127 -6.41 -3.32 -11.54
CA GLY A 127 -7.77 -3.87 -11.61
C GLY A 127 -7.88 -5.34 -12.07
N PHE A 128 -7.56 -5.63 -13.34
CA PHE A 128 -7.71 -6.98 -13.92
C PHE A 128 -6.42 -7.54 -14.53
N GLN A 129 -5.25 -6.95 -14.24
CA GLN A 129 -3.97 -7.43 -14.77
C GLN A 129 -2.85 -7.22 -13.75
N SER A 130 -2.23 -8.31 -13.29
CA SER A 130 -0.89 -8.28 -12.71
C SER A 130 0.03 -9.22 -13.50
N ARG A 131 1.15 -8.70 -14.02
CA ARG A 131 2.15 -9.49 -14.76
C ARG A 131 3.31 -9.89 -13.85
N PHE A 132 3.01 -10.55 -12.74
CA PHE A 132 3.96 -10.62 -11.64
C PHE A 132 4.67 -11.96 -11.44
N THR A 133 5.97 -11.87 -11.16
CA THR A 133 6.82 -12.91 -10.58
C THR A 133 7.83 -12.25 -9.64
N GLY A 134 7.65 -12.33 -8.31
CA GLY A 134 8.71 -12.11 -7.30
C GLY A 134 8.97 -10.69 -6.71
N GLY A 135 8.04 -10.13 -5.94
CA GLY A 135 8.23 -8.87 -5.14
C GLY A 135 8.13 -7.55 -5.93
N GLY A 136 7.66 -6.44 -5.30
CA GLY A 136 7.39 -5.18 -6.03
C GLY A 136 6.81 -4.00 -5.21
N ASN A 137 6.51 -2.89 -5.90
CA ASN A 137 6.08 -1.61 -5.31
C ASN A 137 4.59 -1.30 -5.56
N PHE A 138 3.90 -0.77 -4.56
CA PHE A 138 2.45 -0.57 -4.58
C PHE A 138 2.03 0.82 -4.10
N GLN A 139 0.88 1.30 -4.56
CA GLN A 139 0.25 2.54 -4.11
C GLN A 139 -1.23 2.28 -3.85
N ALA A 140 -1.70 2.52 -2.63
CA ALA A 140 -3.09 2.30 -2.20
C ALA A 140 -3.71 3.51 -1.51
N VAL A 141 -2.98 4.63 -1.44
CA VAL A 141 -3.41 5.82 -0.71
C VAL A 141 -3.61 6.95 -1.72
N ASP A 142 -4.86 7.38 -1.89
CA ASP A 142 -5.27 8.50 -2.74
C ASP A 142 -5.62 9.73 -1.87
N VAL A 143 -4.64 10.27 -1.15
CA VAL A 143 -4.84 11.47 -0.31
C VAL A 143 -4.51 12.71 -1.13
N LYS A 144 -5.53 13.35 -1.71
CA LYS A 144 -5.40 14.43 -2.72
C LYS A 144 -4.49 15.61 -2.37
N VAL A 145 -4.27 15.91 -1.08
CA VAL A 145 -3.52 17.10 -0.65
C VAL A 145 -2.31 16.77 0.23
N PRO A 146 -1.21 17.54 0.15
CA PRO A 146 -0.11 17.43 1.11
C PRO A 146 -0.62 17.65 2.55
N ILE A 147 -0.08 16.87 3.49
CA ILE A 147 -0.39 17.00 4.91
C ILE A 147 0.70 17.84 5.57
N TYR A 148 0.30 18.99 6.10
CA TYR A 148 1.13 19.81 6.98
C TYR A 148 1.03 19.32 8.42
N ARG A 149 2.19 19.21 9.07
CA ARG A 149 2.42 18.59 10.39
C ARG A 149 2.09 17.11 10.40
N GLY A 150 3.08 16.31 10.81
CA GLY A 150 3.00 14.85 10.90
C GLY A 150 1.98 14.37 11.95
N GLY A 151 2.23 13.21 12.54
CA GLY A 151 1.34 12.61 13.54
C GLY A 151 0.17 11.87 12.91
N PHE A 152 0.42 11.19 11.78
CA PHE A 152 -0.53 10.24 11.21
C PHE A 152 -0.06 8.81 11.35
N GLU A 153 -1.05 7.93 11.48
CA GLU A 153 -0.89 6.50 11.60
C GLU A 153 -1.53 5.86 10.38
N ILE A 154 -0.77 5.00 9.70
CA ILE A 154 -1.29 4.13 8.66
C ILE A 154 -1.28 2.72 9.21
N THR A 155 -2.43 2.05 9.19
CA THR A 155 -2.54 0.68 9.68
C THR A 155 -3.04 -0.25 8.58
N PHE A 156 -2.36 -1.38 8.45
CA PHE A 156 -2.74 -2.49 7.60
C PHE A 156 -3.20 -3.65 8.47
N THR A 157 -4.41 -4.15 8.25
CA THR A 157 -4.91 -5.37 8.90
C THR A 157 -4.75 -6.55 7.97
N ARG A 158 -4.06 -7.60 8.42
CA ARG A 158 -3.73 -8.78 7.60
C ARG A 158 -4.98 -9.63 7.34
N ASN A 159 -5.24 -9.95 6.07
CA ASN A 159 -6.26 -10.90 5.62
C ASN A 159 -5.70 -12.34 5.52
N ASN A 160 -6.58 -13.29 5.24
CA ASN A 160 -6.22 -14.64 4.82
C ASN A 160 -5.73 -14.65 3.35
N ASP A 161 -4.85 -15.60 3.01
CA ASP A 161 -4.21 -15.69 1.69
C ASP A 161 -5.02 -16.43 0.63
N ASN A 162 -6.18 -16.96 0.99
CA ASN A 162 -7.06 -17.67 0.07
C ASN A 162 -7.44 -16.82 -1.15
N ASP A 163 -7.55 -15.52 -0.97
CA ASP A 163 -7.88 -14.57 -2.03
C ASP A 163 -6.65 -14.06 -2.78
N ALA A 164 -5.43 -14.49 -2.45
CA ALA A 164 -4.19 -13.98 -3.04
C ALA A 164 -3.49 -15.01 -3.95
N LEU A 165 -3.88 -16.28 -3.89
CA LEU A 165 -3.25 -17.40 -4.59
C LEU A 165 -4.27 -18.18 -5.44
N TYR A 166 -4.02 -18.29 -6.74
CA TYR A 166 -4.75 -19.16 -7.64
C TYR A 166 -3.99 -20.46 -7.89
N LYS A 167 -4.68 -21.59 -7.77
CA LYS A 167 -4.12 -22.93 -7.97
C LYS A 167 -5.02 -23.72 -8.91
N TRP A 168 -4.43 -24.51 -9.80
CA TRP A 168 -5.20 -25.33 -10.74
C TRP A 168 -4.66 -26.76 -10.85
N ALA A 169 -5.54 -27.66 -11.24
CA ALA A 169 -5.21 -29.03 -11.63
C ALA A 169 -4.84 -29.07 -13.12
N VAL A 170 -4.00 -30.03 -13.51
CA VAL A 170 -3.68 -30.33 -14.91
C VAL A 170 -4.88 -30.99 -15.58
N LYS A 171 -5.08 -30.74 -16.87
CA LYS A 171 -6.06 -31.47 -17.68
C LYS A 171 -5.51 -32.83 -18.09
N LYS A 172 -6.31 -33.88 -17.92
CA LYS A 172 -6.09 -35.20 -18.49
C LYS A 172 -6.31 -35.16 -20.01
N ASN A 173 -5.89 -36.24 -20.67
CA ASN A 173 -6.07 -36.40 -22.12
C ASN A 173 -7.55 -36.41 -22.55
N ASP A 174 -8.47 -36.78 -21.66
CA ASP A 174 -9.92 -36.74 -21.89
C ASP A 174 -10.55 -35.35 -21.65
N GLY A 175 -9.74 -34.35 -21.32
CA GLY A 175 -10.16 -32.97 -21.05
C GLY A 175 -10.66 -32.72 -19.63
N THR A 176 -10.81 -33.74 -18.78
CA THR A 176 -11.18 -33.60 -17.36
C THR A 176 -9.99 -33.12 -16.52
N LEU A 177 -10.25 -32.54 -15.35
CA LEU A 177 -9.19 -32.11 -14.43
C LEU A 177 -8.69 -33.30 -13.59
N ASP A 178 -7.37 -33.41 -13.45
CA ASP A 178 -6.73 -34.33 -12.52
C ASP A 178 -6.48 -33.65 -11.17
N GLU A 179 -7.47 -33.72 -10.28
CA GLU A 179 -7.37 -33.12 -8.94
C GLU A 179 -6.15 -33.61 -8.13
N SER A 180 -5.58 -34.78 -8.45
CA SER A 180 -4.36 -35.26 -7.80
C SER A 180 -3.11 -34.41 -8.11
N THR A 181 -3.14 -33.65 -9.20
CA THR A 181 -2.06 -32.74 -9.63
C THR A 181 -2.19 -31.34 -9.05
N LYS A 182 -3.27 -31.05 -8.31
CA LYS A 182 -3.51 -29.75 -7.72
C LYS A 182 -2.51 -29.52 -6.57
N PRO A 183 -1.74 -28.42 -6.58
CA PRO A 183 -0.79 -28.15 -5.50
C PRO A 183 -1.47 -27.97 -4.14
N TYR A 184 -0.73 -28.25 -3.07
CA TYR A 184 -1.14 -27.99 -1.69
C TYR A 184 -1.56 -26.53 -1.48
N ASP A 185 -2.33 -26.28 -0.42
CA ASP A 185 -2.66 -24.92 -0.01
C ASP A 185 -1.40 -24.11 0.28
N GLY A 186 -1.42 -22.88 -0.20
CA GLY A 186 -0.32 -21.95 -0.08
C GLY A 186 -0.65 -20.82 0.87
N LYS A 187 0.39 -20.11 1.26
CA LYS A 187 0.29 -18.83 1.96
C LYS A 187 1.38 -17.89 1.48
N ILE A 188 1.13 -16.60 1.61
CA ILE A 188 2.10 -15.55 1.30
C ILE A 188 2.72 -15.12 2.61
N VAL A 189 4.05 -15.16 2.64
CA VAL A 189 4.86 -14.66 3.74
C VAL A 189 5.45 -13.32 3.33
N ILE A 190 4.97 -12.27 3.99
CA ILE A 190 5.54 -10.94 3.95
C ILE A 190 6.79 -10.94 4.82
N GLU A 191 7.95 -10.73 4.19
CA GLU A 191 9.25 -10.59 4.86
C GLU A 191 9.53 -9.13 5.20
N GLU A 192 9.07 -8.21 4.34
CA GLU A 192 9.17 -6.78 4.57
C GLU A 192 7.97 -6.01 4.00
N LEU A 193 7.54 -5.02 4.77
CA LEU A 193 6.55 -4.00 4.37
C LEU A 193 7.09 -2.66 4.85
N LEU A 194 7.18 -1.69 3.95
CA LEU A 194 7.59 -0.32 4.26
C LEU A 194 6.69 0.67 3.53
N ILE A 195 6.56 1.89 4.07
CA ILE A 195 5.85 3.00 3.43
C ILE A 195 6.86 4.04 2.99
N ARG A 196 6.67 4.62 1.81
CA ARG A 196 7.52 5.67 1.24
C ARG A 196 6.67 6.90 1.00
N ILE A 197 7.00 8.01 1.63
CA ILE A 197 6.26 9.26 1.47
C ILE A 197 7.24 10.36 1.07
N PRO A 198 6.96 11.13 0.01
CA PRO A 198 7.77 12.30 -0.29
C PRO A 198 7.57 13.36 0.79
N ILE A 199 8.70 13.89 1.26
CA ILE A 199 8.77 15.09 2.07
C ILE A 199 9.05 16.25 1.14
N ILE A 200 8.25 17.31 1.27
CA ILE A 200 8.43 18.56 0.54
C ILE A 200 9.08 19.60 1.46
N GLU A 201 10.11 20.25 0.92
CA GLU A 201 10.72 21.44 1.49
C GLU A 201 10.44 22.62 0.57
N TYR A 202 9.89 23.69 1.16
CA TYR A 202 9.66 24.96 0.50
C TYR A 202 10.76 25.94 0.88
N ASP A 203 11.01 26.95 0.05
CA ASP A 203 11.81 28.11 0.46
C ASP A 203 11.23 28.73 1.75
N ASP A 204 12.09 29.34 2.58
CA ASP A 204 11.71 29.80 3.92
C ASP A 204 10.55 30.81 3.91
N ILE A 205 10.52 31.71 2.93
CA ILE A 205 9.49 32.75 2.83
C ILE A 205 8.15 32.11 2.47
N ALA A 206 8.13 31.29 1.42
CA ALA A 206 6.95 30.56 0.98
C ALA A 206 6.43 29.61 2.06
N LYS A 207 7.33 28.93 2.77
CA LYS A 207 6.99 28.04 3.89
C LYS A 207 6.21 28.78 4.96
N VAL A 208 6.69 29.94 5.40
CA VAL A 208 6.01 30.75 6.43
C VAL A 208 4.64 31.23 5.93
N GLN A 209 4.57 31.70 4.68
CA GLN A 209 3.32 32.16 4.08
C GLN A 209 2.28 31.05 3.97
N LEU A 210 2.68 29.88 3.45
CA LEU A 210 1.85 28.69 3.34
C LEU A 210 1.31 28.24 4.71
N ILE A 211 2.17 28.20 5.74
CA ILE A 211 1.76 27.83 7.10
C ILE A 211 0.69 28.80 7.63
N ASN A 212 0.87 30.10 7.41
CA ASN A 212 -0.08 31.11 7.87
C ASN A 212 -1.42 31.00 7.14
N GLU A 213 -1.42 30.79 5.83
CA GLU A 213 -2.65 30.57 5.07
C GLU A 213 -3.39 29.29 5.52
N LEU A 214 -2.67 28.20 5.77
CA LEU A 214 -3.26 26.95 6.28
C LEU A 214 -3.90 27.15 7.66
N LYS A 215 -3.24 27.87 8.56
CA LYS A 215 -3.80 28.21 9.90
C LYS A 215 -5.10 28.99 9.77
N ASN A 216 -5.13 30.01 8.90
CA ASN A 216 -6.31 30.85 8.69
C ASN A 216 -7.52 30.06 8.15
N ILE A 217 -7.27 29.05 7.32
CA ILE A 217 -8.33 28.17 6.80
C ILE A 217 -8.89 27.24 7.88
N ILE A 218 -8.01 26.72 8.75
CA ILE A 218 -8.45 25.85 9.85
C ILE A 218 -9.31 26.66 10.85
N SER A 219 -8.91 27.89 11.17
CA SER A 219 -9.67 28.75 12.08
C SER A 219 -11.03 29.16 11.51
N THR A 220 -11.18 29.32 10.20
CA THR A 220 -12.46 29.68 9.57
C THR A 220 -13.43 28.51 9.40
N LYS A 221 -12.94 27.26 9.39
CA LYS A 221 -13.78 26.05 9.28
C LYS A 221 -14.25 25.48 10.63
N SER A 222 -13.85 26.09 11.74
CA SER A 222 -14.18 25.61 13.10
C SER A 222 -15.43 26.31 13.68
N ILE A 223 -16.33 26.79 12.81
CA ILE A 223 -17.63 27.39 13.14
C ILE A 223 -18.74 26.48 12.60
#